data_AF-A0A9N7NSD6-F1
#
_entry.id   AF-A0A9N7NSD6-F1
#
_cell.length_a   1.000
_cell.length_b   1.000
_cell.length_c   1.000
_cell.angle_alpha   90.00
_cell.angle_beta   90.00
_cell.angle_gamma   90.00
#
_symmetry.space_group_name_H-M   'P 1'
#
loop_
_entity.id
_entity.type
_entity.pdbx_description
1 polymer ?
#
loop_
_entity_poly.entity_id
_entity_poly.type
_entity_poly.pdbx_seq_one_letter_code
_entity_poly.pdbx_strand_id
1 'polypeptide(L)'
;MAAIEMEGLEKLEQVHRTLDKLHSAGVSDANPNCERFLVDFTFFLTQPCGEVDISLKCQLISQHMSKIASMLTEDALQSEGKACKQNENFALQVCGDKKTNINSSLSFCDGVAMIGIEAMMRSNSTLEDFCRSYFMFHKMEVNRPQSVFKYLPILSFTESYIYQLDGLNEELVQLTGDGFPISTEIQDDNSKLGAKSVRMFQKDPFRPLLYVLEQRGLLTERITEEFRYGEEYWALERKLCWALASNKEVCIEDVKRAIHLKSFDYRVLNLLLYQLRGEKVKELHMEFLSISELLVEISDDLTILWRTILILCACLSNVMELLQHQSCWQNL
;
A
#
# COMPACT_ATOMS: atom_id res chain seq x y z
N MET A 1 -7.18 -23.89 -9.74
CA MET A 1 -5.73 -23.89 -9.48
C MET A 1 -4.93 -24.27 -10.73
N ALA A 2 -5.08 -25.48 -11.28
CA ALA A 2 -4.35 -25.89 -12.50
C ALA A 2 -4.56 -24.98 -13.74
N ALA A 3 -5.72 -24.34 -13.88
CA ALA A 3 -6.00 -23.43 -15.00
C ALA A 3 -5.24 -22.09 -14.92
N ILE A 4 -4.92 -21.60 -13.71
CA ILE A 4 -4.20 -20.33 -13.51
C ILE A 4 -2.70 -20.53 -13.71
N GLU A 5 -2.16 -21.69 -13.29
CA GLU A 5 -0.76 -22.06 -13.56
C GLU A 5 -0.49 -22.23 -15.06
N MET A 6 -1.43 -22.85 -15.80
CA MET A 6 -1.32 -23.00 -17.25
C MET A 6 -1.34 -21.66 -17.99
N GLU A 7 -2.19 -20.71 -17.56
CA GLU A 7 -2.25 -19.37 -18.16
C GLU A 7 -0.94 -18.56 -17.94
N GLY A 8 -0.29 -18.74 -16.78
CA GLY A 8 1.00 -18.12 -16.48
C GLY A 8 2.14 -18.66 -17.36
N LEU A 9 2.17 -19.98 -17.57
CA LEU A 9 3.13 -20.66 -18.45
C LEU A 9 2.94 -20.27 -19.92
N GLU A 10 1.69 -20.17 -20.39
CA GLU A 10 1.37 -19.72 -21.75
C GLU A 10 1.83 -18.28 -22.00
N LYS A 11 1.62 -17.37 -21.03
CA LYS A 11 2.12 -15.98 -21.11
C LYS A 11 3.65 -15.92 -21.16
N LEU A 12 4.33 -16.74 -20.36
CA LEU A 12 5.79 -16.78 -20.34
C LEU A 12 6.36 -17.33 -21.65
N GLU A 13 5.74 -18.37 -22.20
CA GLU A 13 6.11 -18.92 -23.50
C GLU A 13 5.90 -17.89 -24.63
N GLN A 14 4.81 -17.12 -24.57
CA GLN A 14 4.52 -16.08 -25.56
C GLN A 14 5.55 -14.94 -25.52
N VAL A 15 5.97 -14.53 -24.32
CA VAL A 15 7.06 -13.55 -24.11
C VAL A 15 8.36 -14.08 -24.72
N HIS A 16 8.75 -15.32 -24.44
CA HIS A 16 9.99 -15.90 -24.93
C HIS A 16 10.02 -16.00 -26.46
N ARG A 17 8.93 -16.48 -27.08
CA ARG A 17 8.80 -16.54 -28.54
C ARG A 17 8.85 -15.16 -29.21
N THR A 18 8.42 -14.12 -28.52
CA THR A 18 8.43 -12.74 -29.03
C THR A 18 9.84 -12.15 -28.92
N LEU A 19 10.55 -12.45 -27.84
CA LEU A 19 11.97 -12.11 -27.67
C LEU A 19 12.83 -12.71 -28.79
N ASP A 20 12.67 -14.00 -29.09
CA ASP A 20 13.41 -14.68 -30.17
C ASP A 20 13.19 -14.02 -31.55
N LYS A 21 11.96 -13.52 -31.79
CA LYS A 21 11.62 -12.78 -33.02
C LYS A 21 12.29 -11.40 -33.06
N LEU A 22 12.37 -10.70 -31.93
CA LEU A 22 13.04 -9.41 -31.83
C LEU A 22 14.56 -9.59 -32.02
N HIS A 23 15.15 -10.62 -31.40
CA HIS A 23 16.56 -10.97 -31.57
C HIS A 23 16.90 -11.32 -33.02
N SER A 24 16.08 -12.13 -33.68
CA SER A 24 16.29 -12.49 -35.09
C SER A 24 16.08 -11.30 -36.06
N ALA A 25 15.30 -10.29 -35.66
CA ALA A 25 15.15 -9.04 -36.41
C ALA A 25 16.27 -8.01 -36.12
N GLY A 26 17.25 -8.34 -35.27
CA GLY A 26 18.34 -7.44 -34.89
C GLY A 26 17.95 -6.35 -33.89
N VAL A 27 16.78 -6.49 -33.24
CA VAL A 27 16.28 -5.60 -32.21
C VAL A 27 16.60 -6.23 -30.85
N SER A 28 17.87 -6.19 -30.46
CA SER A 28 18.34 -6.68 -29.15
C SER A 28 19.17 -5.59 -28.47
N ASP A 29 18.91 -5.39 -27.19
CA ASP A 29 19.70 -4.55 -26.29
C ASP A 29 20.29 -5.49 -25.22
N ALA A 30 21.55 -5.30 -24.83
CA ALA A 30 22.20 -6.16 -23.84
C ALA A 30 21.56 -6.07 -22.43
N ASN A 31 20.61 -5.15 -22.24
CA ASN A 31 19.90 -4.93 -20.99
C ASN A 31 18.56 -5.71 -20.94
N PRO A 32 18.41 -6.69 -20.04
CA PRO A 32 17.18 -7.47 -19.88
C PRO A 32 15.91 -6.64 -19.64
N ASN A 33 16.04 -5.47 -18.99
CA ASN A 33 14.90 -4.58 -18.73
C ASN A 33 14.44 -3.86 -20.01
N CYS A 34 15.38 -3.49 -20.89
CA CYS A 34 15.07 -2.93 -22.20
C CYS A 34 14.38 -3.98 -23.09
N GLU A 35 14.87 -5.21 -23.07
CA GLU A 35 14.29 -6.31 -23.83
C GLU A 35 12.85 -6.62 -23.37
N ARG A 36 12.62 -6.63 -22.05
CA ARG A 36 11.27 -6.80 -21.50
C ARG A 36 10.32 -5.70 -21.97
N PHE A 37 10.76 -4.44 -21.91
CA PHE A 37 9.99 -3.30 -22.41
C PHE A 37 9.66 -3.43 -23.90
N LEU A 38 10.62 -3.84 -24.73
CA LEU A 38 10.41 -4.04 -26.18
C LEU A 38 9.39 -5.15 -26.47
N VAL A 39 9.41 -6.23 -25.69
CA VAL A 39 8.42 -7.30 -25.80
C VAL A 39 7.02 -6.80 -25.40
N ASP A 40 6.90 -6.11 -24.27
CA ASP A 40 5.63 -5.56 -23.80
C ASP A 40 5.07 -4.49 -24.76
N PHE A 41 5.94 -3.66 -25.34
CA PHE A 41 5.58 -2.68 -26.36
C PHE A 41 5.15 -3.35 -27.68
N THR A 42 5.81 -4.44 -28.07
CA THR A 42 5.41 -5.24 -29.25
C THR A 42 4.02 -5.84 -29.03
N PHE A 43 3.74 -6.37 -27.84
CA PHE A 43 2.40 -6.86 -27.52
C PHE A 43 1.36 -5.75 -27.62
N PHE A 44 1.64 -4.58 -27.04
CA PHE A 44 0.76 -3.41 -27.14
C PHE A 44 0.43 -3.04 -28.60
N LEU A 45 1.42 -3.05 -29.50
CA LEU A 45 1.19 -2.77 -30.93
C LEU A 45 0.29 -3.82 -31.60
N THR A 46 0.46 -5.09 -31.24
CA THR A 46 -0.30 -6.22 -31.83
C THR A 46 -1.73 -6.37 -31.29
N GLN A 47 -2.06 -5.79 -30.13
CA GLN A 47 -3.41 -5.86 -29.57
C GLN A 47 -4.45 -5.15 -30.45
N PRO A 48 -5.66 -5.68 -30.65
CA PRO A 48 -6.67 -4.99 -31.47
C PRO A 48 -7.07 -3.63 -30.87
N CYS A 49 -7.10 -2.58 -31.70
CA CYS A 49 -7.50 -1.24 -31.27
C CYS A 49 -8.44 -0.62 -32.31
N GLY A 50 -9.72 -0.98 -32.23
CA GLY A 50 -10.73 -0.59 -33.23
C GLY A 50 -10.35 -1.06 -34.64
N GLU A 51 -10.54 -0.21 -35.64
CA GLU A 51 -10.17 -0.46 -37.05
C GLU A 51 -8.71 -0.08 -37.37
N VAL A 52 -7.91 0.28 -36.36
CA VAL A 52 -6.53 0.76 -36.56
C VAL A 52 -5.57 -0.44 -36.64
N ASP A 53 -5.02 -0.67 -37.82
CA ASP A 53 -4.01 -1.70 -38.04
C ASP A 53 -2.63 -1.33 -37.42
N ILE A 54 -1.73 -2.32 -37.36
CA ILE A 54 -0.39 -2.15 -36.79
C ILE A 54 0.42 -1.08 -37.53
N SER A 55 0.25 -0.94 -38.85
CA SER A 55 0.98 0.03 -39.66
C SER A 55 0.58 1.45 -39.30
N LEU A 56 -0.73 1.70 -39.15
CA LEU A 56 -1.27 3.00 -38.78
C LEU A 56 -0.90 3.37 -37.34
N LYS A 57 -0.86 2.40 -36.41
CA LYS A 57 -0.35 2.62 -35.05
C LYS A 57 1.12 3.04 -35.03
N CYS A 58 1.97 2.32 -35.75
CA CYS A 58 3.39 2.65 -35.85
C CYS A 58 3.59 4.04 -36.44
N GLN A 59 2.81 4.40 -37.47
CA GLN A 59 2.85 5.71 -38.10
C GLN A 59 2.43 6.82 -37.12
N LEU A 60 1.34 6.64 -36.37
CA LEU A 60 0.87 7.60 -35.38
C LEU A 60 1.89 7.80 -34.25
N ILE A 61 2.44 6.71 -33.72
CA ILE A 61 3.48 6.78 -32.68
C ILE A 61 4.68 7.53 -33.22
N SER A 62 5.21 7.15 -34.40
CA SER A 62 6.37 7.83 -35.00
C SER A 62 6.10 9.32 -35.24
N GLN A 63 4.92 9.68 -35.73
CA GLN A 63 4.53 11.07 -36.01
C GLN A 63 4.46 11.93 -34.74
N HIS A 64 4.03 11.34 -33.62
CA HIS A 64 3.82 12.07 -32.37
C HIS A 64 4.92 11.82 -31.33
N MET A 65 5.85 10.90 -31.57
CA MET A 65 6.84 10.47 -30.59
C MET A 65 7.68 11.62 -30.07
N SER A 66 8.13 12.52 -30.95
CA SER A 66 8.94 13.67 -30.55
C SER A 66 8.16 14.65 -29.66
N LYS A 67 6.85 14.83 -29.90
CA LYS A 67 5.97 15.66 -29.06
C LYS A 67 5.63 14.99 -27.73
N ILE A 68 5.42 13.68 -27.75
CA ILE A 68 5.19 12.89 -26.54
C ILE A 68 6.46 12.91 -25.67
N ALA A 69 7.63 12.69 -26.27
CA ALA A 69 8.90 12.77 -25.59
C ALA A 69 9.17 14.17 -25.03
N SER A 70 8.88 15.24 -25.77
CA SER A 70 9.05 16.61 -25.26
C SER A 70 8.12 16.91 -24.09
N MET A 71 6.84 16.52 -24.17
CA MET A 71 5.91 16.67 -23.04
C MET A 71 6.40 15.93 -21.79
N LEU A 72 6.80 14.66 -21.94
CA LEU A 72 7.26 13.85 -20.81
C LEU A 72 8.61 14.34 -20.25
N THR A 73 9.47 14.93 -21.08
CA THR A 73 10.77 15.49 -20.64
C THR A 73 10.61 16.87 -20.01
N GLU A 74 9.68 17.70 -20.47
CA GLU A 74 9.34 18.99 -19.84
C GLU A 74 8.75 18.80 -18.44
N ASP A 75 7.92 17.76 -18.24
CA ASP A 75 7.40 17.38 -16.92
C ASP A 75 8.50 16.77 -16.03
N ALA A 76 9.46 16.01 -16.60
CA ALA A 76 10.60 15.48 -15.86
C ALA A 76 11.63 16.55 -15.44
N LEU A 77 11.86 17.59 -16.26
CA LEU A 77 12.73 18.72 -15.93
C LEU A 77 12.15 19.65 -14.86
N GLN A 78 10.82 19.68 -14.68
CA GLN A 78 10.20 20.33 -13.51
C GLN A 78 10.34 19.49 -12.23
N SER A 79 10.63 18.19 -12.34
CA SER A 79 10.81 17.26 -11.21
C SER A 79 12.29 17.06 -10.80
N GLU A 80 13.27 17.25 -11.70
CA GLU A 80 14.69 17.02 -11.40
C GLU A 80 15.52 18.30 -11.15
N GLY A 81 14.84 19.43 -10.91
CA GLY A 81 15.46 20.74 -10.73
C GLY A 81 15.35 21.36 -9.32
N LYS A 82 15.24 20.59 -8.24
CA LYS A 82 15.40 21.11 -6.86
C LYS A 82 16.20 20.16 -5.99
N ALA A 83 17.51 20.15 -6.22
CA ALA A 83 18.45 19.98 -5.12
C ALA A 83 18.18 21.11 -4.10
N CYS A 84 17.60 20.76 -2.96
CA CYS A 84 17.33 21.68 -1.86
C CYS A 84 18.66 22.16 -1.26
N LYS A 85 19.21 23.25 -1.83
CA LYS A 85 20.13 24.11 -1.09
C LYS A 85 19.28 25.09 -0.29
N GLN A 86 19.47 25.04 1.02
CA GLN A 86 18.98 25.97 2.01
C GLN A 86 19.22 27.42 1.57
N ASN A 87 18.17 28.22 1.47
CA ASN A 87 17.99 29.44 2.28
C ASN A 87 16.76 30.24 1.83
N GLU A 88 15.94 30.55 2.84
CA GLU A 88 15.32 31.83 3.13
C GLU A 88 14.43 32.52 2.07
N ASN A 89 13.19 32.74 2.52
CA ASN A 89 12.32 33.88 2.25
C ASN A 89 11.76 34.03 0.83
N PHE A 90 10.62 33.40 0.55
CA PHE A 90 9.61 34.01 -0.31
C PHE A 90 8.20 33.79 0.25
N ALA A 91 7.66 34.87 0.80
CA ALA A 91 6.29 34.99 1.28
C ALA A 91 5.31 34.95 0.09
N LEU A 92 4.26 34.13 0.19
CA LEU A 92 3.07 34.24 -0.63
C LEU A 92 1.97 34.93 0.19
N GLN A 93 1.64 36.10 -0.33
CA GLN A 93 0.74 37.12 0.18
C GLN A 93 -0.71 36.63 0.18
N VAL A 94 -1.24 36.35 1.37
CA VAL A 94 -2.69 36.22 1.61
C VAL A 94 -3.25 37.60 1.92
N CYS A 95 -4.28 37.99 1.18
CA CYS A 95 -4.97 39.26 1.35
C CYS A 95 -5.85 39.21 2.63
N GLY A 96 -5.63 40.16 3.55
CA GLY A 96 -6.68 40.64 4.48
C GLY A 96 -6.51 40.38 5.98
N ASP A 97 -5.60 41.12 6.61
CA ASP A 97 -5.65 41.69 7.97
C ASP A 97 -6.15 40.86 9.18
N LYS A 98 -5.18 40.35 9.96
CA LYS A 98 -4.84 40.85 11.30
C LYS A 98 -3.55 40.19 11.79
N LYS A 99 -2.56 41.01 12.14
CA LYS A 99 -1.25 40.62 12.66
C LYS A 99 -1.36 39.65 13.85
N THR A 100 -0.84 38.44 13.69
CA THR A 100 -0.30 37.66 14.80
C THR A 100 0.90 36.88 14.30
N ASN A 101 2.02 37.04 15.01
CA ASN A 101 3.32 36.44 14.74
C ASN A 101 3.19 34.94 14.40
N ILE A 102 3.45 34.57 13.14
CA ILE A 102 3.60 33.17 12.74
C ILE A 102 5.08 32.81 12.98
N ASN A 103 5.43 32.59 14.24
CA ASN A 103 6.50 31.66 14.57
C ASN A 103 5.93 30.25 14.38
N SER A 104 6.67 29.39 13.66
CA SER A 104 6.31 28.02 13.33
C SER A 104 6.03 27.19 14.59
N SER A 105 4.80 27.27 15.07
CA SER A 105 4.25 26.44 16.12
C SER A 105 3.09 25.70 15.47
N LEU A 106 3.37 24.49 14.97
CA LEU A 106 2.34 23.57 14.49
C LEU A 106 1.57 23.10 15.73
N SER A 107 0.69 23.96 16.23
CA SER A 107 -0.30 23.65 17.25
C SER A 107 -1.28 22.67 16.61
N PHE A 108 -1.06 21.37 16.81
CA PHE A 108 -2.07 20.33 16.58
C PHE A 108 -3.35 20.77 17.30
N CYS A 109 -4.32 21.24 16.50
CA CYS A 109 -5.64 21.63 16.96
C CYS A 109 -6.32 20.35 17.47
N ASP A 110 -6.63 20.31 18.77
CA ASP A 110 -7.33 19.18 19.38
C ASP A 110 -8.64 18.92 18.63
N GLY A 111 -8.71 17.81 17.90
CA GLY A 111 -9.92 17.35 17.20
C GLY A 111 -9.91 17.46 15.67
N VAL A 112 -8.85 17.97 15.03
CA VAL A 112 -8.75 17.98 13.56
C VAL A 112 -8.07 16.70 13.08
N ALA A 113 -8.72 15.94 12.19
CA ALA A 113 -8.11 14.80 11.52
C ALA A 113 -7.02 15.29 10.55
N MET A 114 -5.76 15.19 10.97
CA MET A 114 -4.59 15.56 10.17
C MET A 114 -3.88 14.31 9.67
N ILE A 115 -3.46 14.37 8.40
CA ILE A 115 -2.78 13.29 7.71
C ILE A 115 -1.47 13.84 7.17
N GLY A 116 -0.37 13.18 7.50
CA GLY A 116 0.93 13.46 6.94
C GLY A 116 1.00 13.01 5.47
N ILE A 117 1.77 13.75 4.66
CA ILE A 117 1.96 13.41 3.24
C ILE A 117 2.53 12.00 3.06
N GLU A 118 3.39 11.55 3.98
CA GLU A 118 3.96 10.21 3.93
C GLU A 118 2.88 9.13 4.07
N ALA A 119 1.96 9.28 5.02
CA ALA A 119 0.86 8.34 5.18
C ALA A 119 -0.06 8.31 3.95
N MET A 120 -0.25 9.46 3.28
CA MET A 120 -0.98 9.51 2.00
C MET A 120 -0.24 8.78 0.87
N MET A 121 1.08 8.95 0.79
CA MET A 121 1.87 8.30 -0.26
C MET A 121 1.92 6.79 -0.06
N ARG A 122 2.10 6.32 1.18
CA ARG A 122 2.24 4.90 1.49
C ARG A 122 0.91 4.14 1.39
N SER A 123 -0.21 4.77 1.72
CA SER A 123 -1.54 4.18 1.53
C SER A 123 -1.97 4.01 0.06
N ASN A 124 -1.24 4.58 -0.90
CA ASN A 124 -1.62 4.48 -2.32
C ASN A 124 -1.66 3.03 -2.82
N SER A 125 -0.76 2.14 -2.36
CA SER A 125 -0.81 0.74 -2.76
C SER A 125 -2.08 0.07 -2.26
N THR A 126 -2.44 0.30 -0.99
CA THR A 126 -3.70 -0.21 -0.41
C THR A 126 -4.91 0.30 -1.18
N LEU A 127 -4.92 1.59 -1.55
CA LEU A 127 -6.01 2.17 -2.34
C LEU A 127 -6.07 1.62 -3.76
N GLU A 128 -4.93 1.39 -4.41
CA GLU A 128 -4.86 0.77 -5.73
C GLU A 128 -5.44 -0.66 -5.67
N ASP A 129 -4.96 -1.46 -4.73
CA ASP A 129 -5.43 -2.83 -4.50
C ASP A 129 -6.92 -2.86 -4.16
N PHE A 130 -7.38 -1.91 -3.34
CA PHE A 130 -8.78 -1.76 -3.01
C PHE A 130 -9.62 -1.48 -4.28
N CYS A 131 -9.18 -0.53 -5.10
CA CYS A 131 -9.88 -0.17 -6.33
C CYS A 131 -9.92 -1.34 -7.31
N ARG A 132 -8.80 -2.05 -7.50
CA ARG A 132 -8.71 -3.19 -8.41
C ARG A 132 -9.58 -4.37 -7.96
N SER A 133 -9.60 -4.64 -6.67
CA SER A 133 -10.21 -5.87 -6.12
C SER A 133 -11.68 -5.69 -5.78
N TYR A 134 -12.09 -4.52 -5.29
CA TYR A 134 -13.43 -4.36 -4.70
C TYR A 134 -14.42 -3.56 -5.54
N PHE A 135 -13.97 -2.75 -6.50
CA PHE A 135 -14.90 -1.95 -7.32
C PHE A 135 -15.90 -2.80 -8.11
N MET A 136 -15.51 -4.01 -8.50
CA MET A 136 -16.41 -4.95 -9.17
C MET A 136 -17.65 -5.29 -8.33
N PHE A 137 -17.53 -5.44 -7.01
CA PHE A 137 -18.67 -5.71 -6.12
C PHE A 137 -19.61 -4.51 -5.98
N HIS A 138 -19.08 -3.31 -6.20
CA HIS A 138 -19.81 -2.04 -6.26
C HIS A 138 -20.32 -1.72 -7.66
N LYS A 139 -20.18 -2.62 -8.64
CA LYS A 139 -20.55 -2.37 -10.06
C LYS A 139 -19.86 -1.11 -10.61
N MET A 140 -18.63 -0.87 -10.16
CA MET A 140 -17.80 0.23 -10.62
C MET A 140 -16.74 -0.29 -11.57
N GLU A 141 -16.44 0.49 -12.60
CA GLU A 141 -15.40 0.18 -13.58
C GLU A 141 -14.14 0.98 -13.26
N VAL A 142 -13.04 0.28 -12.99
CA VAL A 142 -11.72 0.89 -12.73
C VAL A 142 -11.21 1.68 -13.95
N ASN A 143 -11.60 1.25 -15.15
CA ASN A 143 -11.24 1.91 -16.41
C ASN A 143 -12.00 3.21 -16.68
N ARG A 144 -12.87 3.65 -15.76
CA ARG A 144 -13.59 4.93 -15.82
C ARG A 144 -13.03 5.88 -14.77
N PRO A 145 -12.09 6.77 -15.13
CA PRO A 145 -11.46 7.68 -14.18
C PRO A 145 -12.47 8.49 -13.35
N GLN A 146 -13.59 8.89 -13.93
CA GLN A 146 -14.61 9.67 -13.22
C GLN A 146 -15.21 8.90 -12.04
N SER A 147 -15.38 7.57 -12.18
CA SER A 147 -15.90 6.72 -11.11
C SER A 147 -14.90 6.58 -9.97
N VAL A 148 -13.60 6.51 -10.29
CA VAL A 148 -12.51 6.45 -9.31
C VAL A 148 -12.40 7.79 -8.57
N PHE A 149 -12.17 8.89 -9.31
CA PHE A 149 -11.91 10.21 -8.73
C PHE A 149 -13.09 10.81 -7.97
N LYS A 150 -14.32 10.36 -8.22
CA LYS A 150 -15.50 10.83 -7.48
C LYS A 150 -15.43 10.46 -5.99
N TYR A 151 -14.93 9.27 -5.67
CA TYR A 151 -14.95 8.72 -4.31
C TYR A 151 -13.56 8.69 -3.68
N LEU A 152 -12.51 8.72 -4.50
CA LEU A 152 -11.12 8.67 -4.08
C LEU A 152 -10.76 9.67 -2.97
N PRO A 153 -11.23 10.94 -2.94
CA PRO A 153 -10.83 11.86 -1.87
C PRO A 153 -11.21 11.38 -0.46
N ILE A 154 -12.37 10.75 -0.28
CA ILE A 154 -12.82 10.25 1.02
C ILE A 154 -12.15 8.92 1.34
N LEU A 155 -12.04 8.02 0.35
CA LEU A 155 -11.37 6.74 0.51
C LEU A 155 -9.89 6.95 0.87
N SER A 156 -9.19 7.79 0.12
CA SER A 156 -7.79 8.14 0.35
C SER A 156 -7.60 8.81 1.70
N PHE A 157 -8.44 9.78 2.06
CA PHE A 157 -8.35 10.41 3.37
C PHE A 157 -8.52 9.40 4.52
N THR A 158 -9.51 8.51 4.41
CA THR A 158 -9.78 7.52 5.45
C THR A 158 -8.63 6.53 5.58
N GLU A 159 -8.21 5.95 4.46
CA GLU A 159 -7.12 4.96 4.43
C GLU A 159 -5.80 5.57 4.90
N SER A 160 -5.45 6.76 4.42
CA SER A 160 -4.22 7.44 4.84
C SER A 160 -4.24 7.76 6.34
N TYR A 161 -5.42 8.05 6.90
CA TYR A 161 -5.56 8.28 8.34
C TYR A 161 -5.34 6.97 9.12
N ILE A 162 -5.98 5.87 8.71
CA ILE A 162 -5.78 4.55 9.32
C ILE A 162 -4.31 4.13 9.25
N TYR A 163 -3.69 4.23 8.07
CA TYR A 163 -2.27 3.93 7.87
C TYR A 163 -1.34 4.73 8.79
N GLN A 164 -1.66 6.01 9.03
CA GLN A 164 -0.91 6.83 9.98
C GLN A 164 -1.03 6.31 11.41
N LEU A 165 -2.21 5.81 11.79
CA LEU A 165 -2.45 5.22 13.09
C LEU A 165 -1.76 3.86 13.23
N ASP A 166 -1.69 3.05 12.17
CA ASP A 166 -0.91 1.80 12.14
C ASP A 166 0.57 2.08 12.45
N GLY A 167 1.16 3.10 11.81
CA GLY A 167 2.54 3.50 12.11
C GLY A 167 2.75 3.91 13.57
N LEU A 168 1.79 4.63 14.18
CA LEU A 168 1.85 4.96 15.61
C LEU A 168 1.70 3.72 16.50
N ASN A 169 0.94 2.72 16.06
CA ASN A 169 0.83 1.45 16.76
C ASN A 169 2.15 0.66 16.71
N GLU A 170 2.80 0.59 15.55
CA GLU A 170 4.11 -0.04 15.38
C GLU A 170 5.18 0.63 16.24
N GLU A 171 5.21 1.97 16.30
CA GLU A 171 6.10 2.71 17.20
C GLU A 171 5.88 2.34 18.67
N LEU A 172 4.61 2.15 19.09
CA LEU A 172 4.27 1.70 20.44
C LEU A 172 4.74 0.27 20.74
N VAL A 173 4.64 -0.64 19.76
CA VAL A 173 5.17 -2.00 19.89
C VAL A 173 6.69 -1.95 20.13
N GLN A 174 7.42 -1.10 19.39
CA GLN A 174 8.87 -0.97 19.52
C GLN A 174 9.27 -0.39 20.88
N LEU A 175 8.56 0.64 21.37
CA LEU A 175 8.83 1.27 22.66
C LEU A 175 8.58 0.34 23.86
N THR A 176 7.66 -0.62 23.73
CA THR A 176 7.32 -1.58 24.79
C THR A 176 8.22 -2.83 24.79
N GLY A 177 8.97 -3.09 23.72
CA GLY A 177 9.94 -4.18 23.63
C GLY A 177 11.21 -4.00 24.48
N ASP A 178 11.54 -2.76 24.86
CA ASP A 178 12.75 -2.41 25.61
C ASP A 178 12.62 -2.54 27.14
N GLY A 179 11.61 -3.28 27.62
CA GLY A 179 11.48 -3.63 29.04
C GLY A 179 10.98 -2.52 29.97
N PHE A 180 10.51 -1.39 29.43
CA PHE A 180 9.89 -0.34 30.25
C PHE A 180 8.42 -0.70 30.57
N PRO A 181 8.04 -0.82 31.86
CA PRO A 181 6.64 -0.85 32.22
C PRO A 181 6.01 0.47 31.81
N ILE A 182 4.74 0.42 31.39
CA ILE A 182 3.90 1.61 31.20
C ILE A 182 3.71 2.26 32.58
N SER A 183 4.68 3.06 33.00
CA SER A 183 4.46 4.07 34.01
C SER A 183 3.67 5.17 33.33
N THR A 184 2.48 5.44 33.85
CA THR A 184 1.48 6.43 33.40
C THR A 184 1.98 7.89 33.43
N GLU A 185 3.29 8.10 33.52
CA GLU A 185 3.94 9.40 33.61
C GLU A 185 5.15 9.40 32.67
N ILE A 186 4.90 9.63 31.38
CA ILE A 186 5.94 10.12 30.48
C ILE A 186 6.35 11.49 31.02
N GLN A 187 7.43 11.51 31.80
CA GLN A 187 8.02 12.76 32.28
C GLN A 187 8.47 13.59 31.09
N ASP A 188 8.04 14.84 31.17
CA ASP A 188 8.03 15.86 30.15
C ASP A 188 9.45 16.41 29.99
N ASP A 189 10.29 15.80 29.14
CA ASP A 189 11.41 16.53 28.55
C ASP A 189 11.91 15.87 27.24
N ASN A 190 11.88 16.68 26.17
CA ASN A 190 12.53 16.53 24.85
C ASN A 190 11.86 15.82 23.65
N SER A 191 10.55 15.54 23.61
CA SER A 191 9.86 15.15 22.35
C SER A 191 8.40 15.64 22.23
N LYS A 192 8.19 16.97 22.28
CA LYS A 192 6.85 17.60 22.36
C LYS A 192 5.84 17.21 21.25
N LEU A 193 6.28 16.67 20.11
CA LEU A 193 5.40 16.25 19.02
C LEU A 193 5.04 14.76 19.06
N GLY A 194 6.04 13.87 19.11
CA GLY A 194 5.82 12.41 19.16
C GLY A 194 5.06 11.98 20.42
N ALA A 195 5.43 12.52 21.59
CA ALA A 195 4.74 12.22 22.84
C ALA A 195 3.29 12.75 22.88
N LYS A 196 2.94 13.77 22.08
CA LYS A 196 1.55 14.25 21.96
C LYS A 196 0.73 13.34 21.03
N SER A 197 1.28 12.95 19.89
CA SER A 197 0.62 12.05 18.93
C SER A 197 0.34 10.68 19.53
N VAL A 198 1.31 10.10 20.24
CA VAL A 198 1.16 8.83 20.93
C VAL A 198 0.09 8.90 22.03
N ARG A 199 0.04 10.00 22.80
CA ARG A 199 -1.00 10.21 23.82
C ARG A 199 -2.41 10.33 23.22
N MET A 200 -2.55 10.96 22.05
CA MET A 200 -3.82 11.04 21.34
C MET A 200 -4.28 9.67 20.84
N PHE A 201 -3.38 8.90 20.22
CA PHE A 201 -3.65 7.54 19.77
C PHE A 201 -4.13 6.65 20.90
N GLN A 202 -3.51 6.73 22.09
CA GLN A 202 -3.87 5.90 23.24
C GLN A 202 -5.26 6.18 23.84
N LYS A 203 -5.82 7.37 23.65
CA LYS A 203 -7.08 7.76 24.30
C LYS A 203 -8.31 7.47 23.45
N ASP A 204 -8.30 7.93 22.21
CA ASP A 204 -9.41 7.79 21.25
C ASP A 204 -8.86 8.07 19.84
N PRO A 205 -8.24 7.06 19.19
CA PRO A 205 -7.46 7.26 17.96
C PRO A 205 -8.35 7.67 16.78
N PHE A 206 -9.60 7.21 16.75
CA PHE A 206 -10.51 7.46 15.65
C PHE A 206 -11.39 8.70 15.81
N ARG A 207 -11.46 9.33 17.01
CA ARG A 207 -12.31 10.52 17.24
C ARG A 207 -12.25 11.56 16.13
N PRO A 208 -11.07 11.99 15.64
CA PRO A 208 -11.00 13.03 14.63
C PRO A 208 -11.58 12.56 13.29
N LEU A 209 -11.34 11.30 12.90
CA LEU A 209 -11.87 10.72 11.67
C LEU A 209 -13.39 10.53 11.76
N LEU A 210 -13.89 10.01 12.88
CA LEU A 210 -15.33 9.86 13.15
C LEU A 210 -16.06 11.19 12.99
N TYR A 211 -15.50 12.27 13.54
CA TYR A 211 -16.05 13.62 13.40
C TYR A 211 -16.14 14.06 11.93
N VAL A 212 -15.09 13.82 11.13
CA VAL A 212 -15.10 14.16 9.69
C VAL A 212 -16.16 13.38 8.93
N LEU A 213 -16.30 12.08 9.21
CA LEU A 213 -17.29 11.22 8.55
C LEU A 213 -18.73 11.61 8.96
N GLU A 214 -18.95 11.97 10.23
CA GLU A 214 -20.24 12.45 10.73
C GLU A 214 -20.66 13.75 10.06
N GLN A 215 -19.76 14.75 9.98
CA GLN A 215 -20.05 16.03 9.31
C GLN A 215 -20.40 15.90 7.83
N ARG A 216 -19.95 14.82 7.18
CA ARG A 216 -20.28 14.52 5.78
C ARG A 216 -21.48 13.58 5.62
N GLY A 217 -22.14 13.19 6.71
CA GLY A 217 -23.27 12.26 6.69
C GLY A 217 -22.90 10.84 6.24
N LEU A 218 -21.63 10.44 6.41
CA LEU A 218 -21.11 9.14 5.99
C LEU A 218 -20.97 8.15 7.15
N LEU A 219 -20.99 8.65 8.40
CA LEU A 219 -20.83 7.80 9.56
C LEU A 219 -22.10 6.94 9.79
N THR A 220 -21.89 5.65 9.99
CA THR A 220 -22.96 4.69 10.34
C THR A 220 -22.54 3.88 11.56
N GLU A 221 -23.50 3.29 12.27
CA GLU A 221 -23.23 2.41 13.40
C GLU A 221 -22.26 1.28 13.03
N ARG A 222 -22.42 0.71 11.83
CA ARG A 222 -21.54 -0.36 11.34
C ARG A 222 -20.12 0.12 11.11
N ILE A 223 -19.92 1.32 10.55
CA ILE A 223 -18.58 1.91 10.39
C ILE A 223 -17.94 2.17 11.75
N THR A 224 -18.71 2.69 12.72
CA THR A 224 -18.22 2.89 14.10
C THR A 224 -17.77 1.57 14.73
N GLU A 225 -18.52 0.48 14.51
CA GLU A 225 -18.16 -0.84 15.04
C GLU A 225 -16.88 -1.40 14.38
N GLU A 226 -16.70 -1.23 13.07
CA GLU A 226 -15.44 -1.63 12.40
C GLU A 226 -14.22 -0.86 12.94
N PHE A 227 -14.36 0.42 13.29
CA PHE A 227 -13.28 1.16 13.95
C PHE A 227 -12.98 0.61 15.35
N ARG A 228 -14.00 0.20 16.11
CA ARG A 228 -13.78 -0.46 17.41
C ARG A 228 -13.05 -1.79 17.25
N TYR A 229 -13.33 -2.53 16.18
CA TYR A 229 -12.58 -3.73 15.82
C TYR A 229 -11.13 -3.42 15.43
N GLY A 230 -10.86 -2.28 14.78
CA GLY A 230 -9.50 -1.81 14.55
C GLY A 230 -8.73 -1.52 15.85
N GLU A 231 -9.38 -0.88 16.83
CA GLU A 231 -8.77 -0.67 18.16
C GLU A 231 -8.47 -1.99 18.88
N GLU A 232 -9.40 -2.94 18.82
CA GLU A 232 -9.21 -4.29 19.36
C GLU A 232 -8.06 -5.03 18.65
N TYR A 233 -7.99 -4.93 17.33
CA TYR A 233 -6.89 -5.48 16.53
C TYR A 233 -5.54 -4.94 16.99
N TRP A 234 -5.38 -3.62 17.08
CA TRP A 234 -4.11 -3.02 17.53
C TRP A 234 -3.74 -3.44 18.96
N ALA A 235 -4.72 -3.60 19.85
CA ALA A 235 -4.47 -4.12 21.20
C ALA A 235 -3.96 -5.57 21.17
N LEU A 236 -4.54 -6.42 20.33
CA LEU A 236 -4.09 -7.79 20.12
C LEU A 236 -2.70 -7.83 19.49
N GLU A 237 -2.43 -7.00 18.48
CA GLU A 237 -1.13 -6.90 17.82
C GLU A 237 -0.04 -6.56 18.84
N ARG A 238 -0.24 -5.52 19.66
CA ARG A 238 0.69 -5.17 20.74
C ARG A 238 0.90 -6.31 21.73
N LYS A 239 -0.18 -6.99 22.13
CA LYS A 239 -0.13 -8.13 23.06
C LYS A 239 0.68 -9.30 22.48
N LEU A 240 0.42 -9.66 21.23
CA LEU A 240 1.06 -10.76 20.52
C LEU A 240 2.54 -10.47 20.27
N CYS A 241 2.86 -9.28 19.74
CA CYS A 241 4.25 -8.86 19.51
C CYS A 241 5.05 -8.81 20.81
N TRP A 242 4.47 -8.31 21.91
CA TRP A 242 5.13 -8.30 23.21
C TRP A 242 5.36 -9.73 23.76
N ALA A 243 4.38 -10.62 23.60
CA ALA A 243 4.54 -12.02 24.01
C ALA A 243 5.69 -12.70 23.25
N LEU A 244 5.77 -12.48 21.94
CA LEU A 244 6.86 -12.96 21.09
C LEU A 244 8.21 -12.37 21.52
N ALA A 245 8.32 -11.06 21.71
CA ALA A 245 9.54 -10.39 22.15
C ALA A 245 10.00 -10.86 23.54
N SER A 246 9.05 -11.16 24.43
CA SER A 246 9.31 -11.66 25.79
C SER A 246 9.48 -13.18 25.87
N ASN A 247 9.47 -13.89 24.74
CA ASN A 247 9.52 -15.35 24.63
C ASN A 247 8.47 -16.07 25.51
N LYS A 248 7.27 -15.47 25.60
CA LYS A 248 6.11 -16.01 26.32
C LYS A 248 5.22 -16.80 25.38
N GLU A 249 4.42 -17.70 25.95
CA GLU A 249 3.45 -18.48 25.20
C GLU A 249 2.38 -17.56 24.58
N VAL A 250 2.10 -17.79 23.30
CA VAL A 250 1.12 -17.03 22.52
C VAL A 250 -0.21 -17.79 22.55
N CYS A 251 -1.28 -17.09 22.92
CA CYS A 251 -2.63 -17.63 22.95
C CYS A 251 -3.19 -17.78 21.52
N ILE A 252 -3.62 -18.99 21.15
CA ILE A 252 -4.16 -19.26 19.81
C ILE A 252 -5.46 -18.50 19.56
N GLU A 253 -6.28 -18.31 20.59
CA GLU A 253 -7.54 -17.58 20.48
C GLU A 253 -7.30 -16.10 20.16
N ASP A 254 -6.26 -15.49 20.75
CA ASP A 254 -5.87 -14.11 20.44
C ASP A 254 -5.39 -13.98 18.99
N VAL A 255 -4.60 -14.95 18.50
CA VAL A 255 -4.13 -14.98 17.10
C VAL A 255 -5.30 -15.11 16.14
N LYS A 256 -6.21 -16.05 16.38
CA LYS A 256 -7.41 -16.23 15.54
C LYS A 256 -8.26 -14.97 15.52
N ARG A 257 -8.45 -14.33 16.68
CA ARG A 257 -9.20 -13.07 16.76
C ARG A 257 -8.48 -11.97 15.97
N ALA A 258 -7.18 -11.81 16.13
CA ALA A 258 -6.39 -10.80 15.42
C ALA A 258 -6.52 -10.96 13.89
N ILE A 259 -6.39 -12.19 13.37
CA ILE A 259 -6.55 -12.47 11.93
C ILE A 259 -7.92 -12.03 11.41
N HIS A 260 -8.99 -12.30 12.16
CA HIS A 260 -10.34 -11.87 11.75
C HIS A 260 -10.53 -10.35 11.77
N LEU A 261 -9.81 -9.65 12.64
CA LEU A 261 -9.92 -8.20 12.79
C LEU A 261 -8.96 -7.41 11.89
N LYS A 262 -7.90 -8.04 11.37
CA LYS A 262 -6.80 -7.41 10.64
C LYS A 262 -7.26 -6.50 9.50
N SER A 263 -8.20 -6.97 8.68
CA SER A 263 -8.69 -6.24 7.49
C SER A 263 -9.86 -5.29 7.76
N PHE A 264 -9.95 -4.70 8.96
CA PHE A 264 -11.04 -3.77 9.30
C PHE A 264 -11.04 -2.52 8.41
N ASP A 265 -9.86 -2.07 7.98
CA ASP A 265 -9.63 -0.98 7.02
C ASP A 265 -10.38 -1.22 5.71
N TYR A 266 -10.22 -2.39 5.09
CA TYR A 266 -10.93 -2.80 3.88
C TYR A 266 -12.45 -2.86 4.08
N ARG A 267 -12.91 -3.30 5.26
CA ARG A 267 -14.35 -3.30 5.59
C ARG A 267 -14.89 -1.87 5.73
N VAL A 268 -14.16 -0.98 6.40
CA VAL A 268 -14.50 0.46 6.49
C VAL A 268 -14.57 1.08 5.09
N LEU A 269 -13.58 0.85 4.23
CA LEU A 269 -13.57 1.39 2.86
C LEU A 269 -14.76 0.90 2.03
N ASN A 270 -15.12 -0.38 2.15
CA ASN A 270 -16.30 -0.94 1.48
C ASN A 270 -17.61 -0.32 1.99
N LEU A 271 -17.76 -0.14 3.31
CA LEU A 271 -18.92 0.49 3.91
C LEU A 271 -19.05 1.96 3.50
N LEU A 272 -17.93 2.70 3.51
CA LEU A 272 -17.88 4.08 3.02
C LEU A 272 -18.28 4.17 1.56
N LEU A 273 -17.82 3.24 0.72
CA LEU A 273 -18.17 3.24 -0.70
C LEU A 273 -19.67 2.98 -0.92
N TYR A 274 -20.32 2.13 -0.11
CA TYR A 274 -21.79 2.01 -0.11
C TYR A 274 -22.48 3.34 0.26
N GLN A 275 -22.03 4.01 1.32
CA GLN A 275 -22.61 5.29 1.76
C GLN A 275 -22.42 6.39 0.72
N LEU A 276 -21.23 6.53 0.17
CA LEU A 276 -20.90 7.51 -0.88
C LEU A 276 -21.73 7.31 -2.16
N ARG A 277 -22.17 6.08 -2.43
CA ARG A 277 -23.01 5.73 -3.57
C ARG A 277 -24.52 5.83 -3.26
N GLY A 278 -24.88 6.03 -1.99
CA GLY A 278 -26.27 6.01 -1.55
C GLY A 278 -26.93 4.63 -1.71
N GLU A 279 -26.13 3.56 -1.68
CA GLU A 279 -26.64 2.19 -1.81
C GLU A 279 -26.75 1.51 -0.44
N LYS A 280 -27.76 0.65 -0.28
CA LYS A 280 -27.86 -0.21 0.89
C LYS A 280 -26.71 -1.22 0.88
N VAL A 281 -26.07 -1.40 2.03
CA VAL A 281 -25.04 -2.43 2.22
C VAL A 281 -25.62 -3.80 1.87
N LYS A 282 -24.91 -4.56 1.03
CA LYS A 282 -25.29 -5.93 0.69
C LYS A 282 -24.58 -6.87 1.67
N GLU A 283 -25.33 -7.55 2.52
CA GLU A 283 -24.77 -8.47 3.52
C GLU A 283 -23.96 -9.59 2.89
N LEU A 284 -24.43 -10.17 1.77
CA LEU A 284 -23.68 -11.20 1.06
C LEU A 284 -22.29 -10.71 0.61
N HIS A 285 -22.14 -9.43 0.25
CA HIS A 285 -20.83 -8.88 -0.07
C HIS A 285 -19.96 -8.83 1.19
N MET A 286 -20.48 -8.31 2.31
CA MET A 286 -19.72 -8.20 3.56
C MET A 286 -19.34 -9.57 4.15
N GLU A 287 -20.22 -10.58 4.03
CA GLU A 287 -19.92 -11.97 4.39
C GLU A 287 -18.81 -12.54 3.51
N PHE A 288 -18.88 -12.33 2.19
CA PHE A 288 -17.82 -12.73 1.27
C PHE A 288 -16.48 -12.08 1.62
N LEU A 289 -16.46 -10.78 1.97
CA LEU A 289 -15.24 -10.08 2.39
C LEU A 289 -14.55 -10.81 3.54
N SER A 290 -15.28 -11.13 4.61
CA SER A 290 -14.70 -11.80 5.78
C SER A 290 -14.03 -13.15 5.46
N ILE A 291 -14.57 -13.90 4.50
CA ILE A 291 -14.00 -15.18 4.07
C ILE A 291 -12.80 -14.94 3.16
N SER A 292 -12.93 -14.01 2.21
CA SER A 292 -11.86 -13.67 1.27
C SER A 292 -10.63 -13.13 1.99
N GLU A 293 -10.81 -12.24 2.96
CA GLU A 293 -9.76 -11.67 3.81
C GLU A 293 -8.99 -12.79 4.53
N LEU A 294 -9.70 -13.72 5.17
CA LEU A 294 -9.07 -14.87 5.83
C LEU A 294 -8.24 -15.73 4.86
N LEU A 295 -8.76 -15.97 3.65
CA LEU A 295 -8.05 -16.77 2.65
C LEU A 295 -6.80 -16.05 2.13
N VAL A 296 -6.86 -14.73 1.96
CA VAL A 296 -5.70 -13.92 1.57
C VAL A 296 -4.62 -13.98 2.63
N GLU A 297 -4.97 -13.82 3.91
CA GLU A 297 -4.01 -13.92 5.02
C GLU A 297 -3.33 -15.30 5.08
N ILE A 298 -4.11 -16.38 4.95
CA ILE A 298 -3.55 -17.74 4.91
C ILE A 298 -2.64 -17.93 3.68
N SER A 299 -3.04 -17.38 2.53
CA SER A 299 -2.26 -17.48 1.29
C SER A 299 -0.92 -16.74 1.39
N ASP A 300 -0.91 -15.56 2.00
CA ASP A 300 0.31 -14.76 2.18
C ASP A 300 1.29 -15.47 3.11
N ASP A 301 0.80 -16.01 4.23
CA ASP A 301 1.62 -16.80 5.17
C ASP A 301 2.23 -18.04 4.50
N LEU A 302 1.43 -18.78 3.70
CA LEU A 302 1.92 -19.96 2.97
C LEU A 302 2.95 -19.58 1.90
N THR A 303 2.77 -18.43 1.24
CA THR A 303 3.70 -17.93 0.23
C THR A 303 5.05 -17.56 0.87
N ILE A 304 5.03 -16.91 2.04
CA ILE A 304 6.24 -16.60 2.81
C ILE A 304 6.94 -17.90 3.24
N LEU A 305 6.20 -18.85 3.79
CA LEU A 305 6.75 -20.14 4.21
C LEU A 305 7.44 -20.86 3.04
N TRP A 306 6.79 -20.92 1.89
CA TRP A 306 7.34 -21.55 0.69
C TRP A 306 8.64 -20.88 0.23
N ARG A 307 8.66 -19.53 0.20
CA ARG A 307 9.87 -18.76 -0.15
C ARG A 307 11.02 -19.04 0.82
N THR A 308 10.74 -19.10 2.12
CA THR A 308 11.77 -19.42 3.13
C THR A 308 12.32 -20.83 2.97
N ILE A 309 11.46 -21.81 2.69
CA ILE A 309 11.88 -23.19 2.41
C ILE A 309 12.79 -23.25 1.18
N LEU A 310 12.42 -22.58 0.09
CA LEU A 310 13.23 -22.52 -1.13
C LEU A 310 14.61 -21.92 -0.87
N ILE A 311 14.69 -20.83 -0.10
CA ILE A 311 15.96 -20.20 0.28
C ILE A 311 16.81 -21.17 1.11
N LEU A 312 16.22 -21.84 2.10
CA LEU A 312 16.93 -22.84 2.92
C LEU A 312 17.46 -24.00 2.06
N CYS A 313 16.67 -24.51 1.11
CA CYS A 313 17.09 -25.56 0.19
C CYS A 313 18.25 -25.10 -0.70
N ALA A 314 18.21 -23.87 -1.22
CA ALA A 314 19.30 -23.29 -2.01
C ALA A 314 20.59 -23.13 -1.18
N CYS A 315 20.47 -22.63 0.06
CA CYS A 315 21.60 -22.52 0.98
C CYS A 315 22.21 -23.89 1.33
N LEU A 316 21.38 -24.89 1.62
CA LEU A 316 21.83 -26.26 1.90
C LEU A 316 22.56 -26.88 0.70
N SER A 317 22.07 -26.63 -0.52
CA SER A 317 22.72 -27.11 -1.75
C SER A 317 24.11 -26.50 -1.93
N ASN A 318 24.25 -25.18 -1.73
CA ASN A 318 25.55 -24.50 -1.78
C ASN A 318 26.53 -24.98 -0.70
N VAL A 319 26.04 -25.25 0.52
CA VAL A 319 26.86 -25.80 1.61
C VAL A 319 27.32 -27.22 1.28
N MET A 320 26.46 -28.04 0.69
CA MET A 320 26.83 -29.40 0.25
C MET A 320 27.87 -29.40 -0.87
N GLU A 321 27.78 -28.48 -1.84
CA GLU A 321 28.80 -28.33 -2.89
C GLU A 321 30.17 -27.89 -2.32
N LEU A 322 30.17 -26.97 -1.36
CA LEU A 322 31.39 -26.54 -0.67
C LEU A 322 32.05 -27.68 0.13
N LEU A 323 31.25 -28.52 0.79
CA LEU A 323 31.74 -29.68 1.51
C LEU A 323 32.28 -30.78 0.57
N GLN A 324 31.65 -30.99 -0.60
CA GLN A 324 32.19 -31.88 -1.62
C GLN A 324 33.52 -31.37 -2.18
N HIS A 325 33.65 -30.07 -2.44
CA HIS A 325 34.92 -29.48 -2.86
C HIS A 325 36.02 -29.61 -1.80
N GLN A 326 35.72 -29.41 -0.51
CA GLN A 326 36.72 -29.63 0.55
C GLN A 326 37.15 -31.10 0.70
N SER A 327 36.25 -32.06 0.47
CA SER A 327 36.59 -33.49 0.50
C SER A 327 37.51 -33.94 -0.65
N CYS A 328 37.45 -33.25 -1.80
CA CYS A 328 38.39 -33.46 -2.92
C CYS A 328 39.80 -32.93 -2.61
N TRP A 329 39.94 -31.91 -1.76
CA TRP A 329 41.24 -31.37 -1.35
C TRP A 329 41.91 -32.13 -0.20
N GLN A 330 41.19 -33.00 0.52
CA GLN A 330 41.76 -33.86 1.56
C GLN A 330 42.26 -35.23 1.05
N ASN A 331 42.06 -35.56 -0.23
CA ASN A 331 42.53 -36.79 -0.87
C ASN A 331 43.66 -36.57 -1.89
N LEU A 332 44.31 -35.40 -1.85
CA LEU A 332 45.58 -35.08 -2.51
C LEU A 332 46.64 -34.91 -1.42
#